data_AF-A0A8I2A017-F1
#
_entry.id   AF-A0A8I2A017-F1
#
_cell.length_a   1.000
_cell.length_b   1.000
_cell.length_c   1.000
_cell.angle_alpha   90.00
_cell.angle_beta   90.00
_cell.angle_gamma   90.00
#
_symmetry.space_group_name_H-M   'P 1'
#
loop_
_entity.id
_entity.type
_entity.pdbx_description
1 polymer ?
#
loop_
_entity_poly.entity_id
_entity_poly.type
_entity_poly.pdbx_seq_one_letter_code
_entity_poly.pdbx_strand_id
1 'polypeptide(L)' 'LHHDLEVWLEKLAPHEPVSQYRHNVGEDNADAHLKRSVMGREAVVAITDGKLDFGPWEQIFYGEFDGRRRKRVLVKIIGD' A
#
# COMPACT_ATOMS: atom_id res chain seq x y z
N LEU A 1 -3.91 -11.83 -10.21
CA LEU A 1 -2.97 -11.23 -9.26
C LEU A 1 -3.59 -10.15 -8.37
N HIS A 2 -4.16 -9.06 -8.91
CA HIS A 2 -4.73 -8.01 -8.03
C HIS A 2 -5.85 -8.53 -7.11
N HIS A 3 -6.76 -9.35 -7.65
CA HIS A 3 -7.77 -10.02 -6.85
C HIS A 3 -7.17 -10.97 -5.80
N ASP A 4 -6.08 -11.67 -6.14
CA ASP A 4 -5.40 -12.58 -5.21
C ASP A 4 -4.77 -11.80 -4.05
N LEU A 5 -4.20 -10.62 -4.32
CA LEU A 5 -3.68 -9.71 -3.29
C LEU A 5 -4.80 -9.22 -2.36
N GLU A 6 -5.95 -8.83 -2.92
CA GLU A 6 -7.12 -8.41 -2.15
C GLU A 6 -7.58 -9.53 -1.20
N VAL A 7 -7.82 -10.74 -1.73
CA VAL A 7 -8.24 -11.90 -0.94
C VAL A 7 -7.20 -12.27 0.11
N TRP A 8 -5.92 -12.21 -0.23
CA TRP A 8 -4.84 -12.56 0.69
C TRP A 8 -4.67 -11.54 1.82
N LEU A 9 -4.71 -10.25 1.50
CA LEU A 9 -4.65 -9.17 2.49
C LEU A 9 -5.85 -9.21 3.44
N GLU A 10 -7.05 -9.52 2.93
CA GLU A 10 -8.23 -9.68 3.78
C GLU A 10 -8.12 -10.90 4.71
N LYS A 11 -7.43 -11.97 4.29
CA LYS A 11 -7.14 -13.11 5.18
C LYS A 11 -6.11 -12.78 6.26
N LEU A 12 -5.13 -11.94 5.96
CA LEU A 12 -4.07 -11.58 6.91
C LEU A 12 -4.48 -10.48 7.89
N ALA A 13 -5.22 -9.49 7.40
CA ALA A 13 -5.67 -8.31 8.14
C ALA A 13 -7.11 -8.00 7.73
N PRO A 14 -8.10 -8.76 8.23
CA PRO A 14 -9.50 -8.59 7.84
C PRO A 14 -10.05 -7.25 8.32
N HIS A 15 -10.96 -6.65 7.56
CA HIS A 15 -11.70 -5.47 7.98
C HIS A 15 -12.66 -5.81 9.13
N GLU A 16 -13.42 -6.90 8.99
CA GLU A 16 -14.45 -7.31 9.95
C GLU A 16 -14.05 -8.53 10.80
N PRO A 17 -14.56 -8.65 12.05
CA PRO A 17 -15.35 -7.65 12.77
C PRO A 17 -14.47 -6.46 13.20
N VAL A 18 -14.90 -5.21 12.93
CA VAL A 18 -14.11 -4.01 13.27
C VAL A 18 -13.78 -3.89 14.76
N SER A 19 -14.61 -4.49 15.62
CA SER A 19 -14.45 -4.52 17.08
C SER A 19 -13.24 -5.34 17.56
N GLN A 20 -12.64 -6.16 16.69
CA GLN A 20 -11.42 -6.91 17.04
C GLN A 20 -10.21 -5.99 17.27
N TYR A 21 -10.23 -4.79 16.70
CA TYR A 21 -9.12 -3.85 16.77
C TYR A 21 -9.34 -2.78 17.82
N ARG A 22 -8.45 -2.72 18.82
CA ARG A 22 -8.48 -1.67 19.85
C ARG A 22 -8.28 -0.25 19.30
N HIS A 23 -7.74 -0.13 18.10
CA HIS A 23 -7.54 1.15 17.42
C HIS A 23 -8.87 1.79 16.99
N ASN A 24 -9.90 0.98 16.72
CA ASN A 24 -11.19 1.42 16.21
C ASN A 24 -12.06 2.05 17.31
N VAL A 25 -11.61 3.18 17.86
CA VAL A 25 -12.33 3.98 18.87
C VAL A 25 -12.99 5.17 18.17
N GLY A 26 -14.08 4.89 17.44
CA GLY A 26 -14.77 5.88 16.61
C GLY A 26 -14.28 5.94 15.15
N GLU A 27 -13.34 5.07 14.79
CA GLU A 27 -12.88 4.80 13.43
C GLU A 27 -13.04 3.29 13.14
N ASP A 28 -12.91 2.87 11.88
CA ASP A 28 -13.06 1.48 11.43
C ASP A 28 -11.87 0.96 10.60
N ASN A 29 -10.79 1.73 10.49
CA ASN A 29 -9.73 1.55 9.50
C ASN A 29 -8.44 0.90 10.04
N ALA A 30 -8.48 0.25 11.21
CA ALA A 30 -7.32 -0.45 11.75
C ALA A 30 -6.72 -1.47 10.78
N ASP A 31 -7.55 -2.18 10.02
CA ASP A 31 -7.09 -3.14 9.01
C ASP A 31 -6.26 -2.46 7.91
N ALA A 32 -6.63 -1.24 7.51
CA ALA A 32 -5.90 -0.49 6.50
C ALA A 32 -4.46 -0.18 6.94
N HIS A 33 -4.26 0.12 8.23
CA HIS A 33 -2.91 0.29 8.80
C HIS A 33 -2.09 -1.01 8.72
N LEU A 34 -2.72 -2.16 8.98
CA LEU A 34 -2.07 -3.47 8.91
C LEU A 34 -1.78 -3.89 7.47
N LYS A 35 -2.75 -3.79 6.55
CA LYS A 35 -2.61 -4.08 5.12
C LYS A 35 -1.48 -3.26 4.50
N ARG A 36 -1.42 -1.96 4.81
CA ARG A 36 -0.29 -1.09 4.41
C ARG A 36 1.05 -1.55 4.99
N SER A 37 1.08 -1.95 6.26
CA SER A 37 2.32 -2.42 6.89
C SER A 37 2.87 -3.66 6.19
N VAL A 38 1.99 -4.55 5.71
CA VAL A 38 2.37 -5.73 4.90
C VAL A 38 2.86 -5.33 3.51
N MET A 39 2.15 -4.44 2.81
CA MET A 39 2.45 -4.09 1.41
C MET A 39 3.63 -3.13 1.25
N GLY A 40 4.07 -2.49 2.34
CA GLY A 40 5.18 -1.55 2.33
C GLY A 40 4.77 -0.11 2.09
N ARG A 41 5.58 0.82 2.63
CA ARG A 41 5.33 2.25 2.53
C ARG A 41 5.75 2.88 1.22
N GLU A 42 6.87 2.41 0.73
CA GLU A 42 7.66 3.05 -0.29
C GLU A 42 8.37 1.99 -1.12
N ALA A 43 8.74 2.38 -2.31
CA ALA A 43 9.68 1.65 -3.15
C ALA A 43 10.83 2.60 -3.47
N VAL A 44 12.04 2.04 -3.55
CA VAL A 44 13.21 2.71 -4.10
C VAL A 44 13.50 2.07 -5.43
N VAL A 45 13.63 2.89 -6.48
CA VAL A 45 13.84 2.45 -7.85
C VAL A 45 15.08 3.15 -8.39
N ALA A 46 15.98 2.39 -8.99
CA ALA A 46 17.16 2.95 -9.64
C ALA A 46 16.78 3.74 -10.89
N ILE A 47 17.56 4.75 -11.21
CA ILE A 47 17.45 5.49 -12.47
C ILE A 47 18.75 5.29 -13.23
N THR A 48 18.65 4.70 -14.41
CA THR A 48 19.77 4.42 -15.31
C THR A 48 19.46 5.09 -16.65
N ASP A 49 20.38 5.93 -17.15
CA ASP A 49 20.23 6.70 -18.40
C ASP A 49 18.90 7.49 -18.49
N GLY A 50 18.51 8.12 -17.37
CA GLY A 50 17.29 8.93 -17.27
C GLY A 50 15.98 8.14 -17.27
N LYS A 51 16.03 6.81 -17.11
CA LYS A 51 14.84 5.93 -17.07
C LYS A 51 14.77 5.17 -15.77
N LEU A 52 13.55 4.88 -15.30
CA LEU A 52 13.33 3.93 -14.22
C LEU A 52 13.87 2.57 -14.67
N ASP A 53 14.83 2.03 -13.91
CA ASP A 53 15.51 0.79 -14.23
C ASP A 53 14.68 -0.40 -13.76
N PHE A 54 13.62 -0.68 -14.50
CA PHE A 54 12.68 -1.77 -14.23
C PHE A 54 13.03 -3.04 -14.99
N GLY A 55 12.81 -4.17 -14.32
CA GLY A 55 12.61 -5.46 -14.98
C GLY A 55 11.33 -5.48 -15.84
N PRO A 56 11.17 -6.48 -16.73
CA PRO A 56 10.10 -6.51 -17.72
C PRO A 56 8.67 -6.61 -17.14
N TRP A 57 8.54 -6.94 -15.85
CA TRP A 57 7.26 -7.14 -15.16
C TRP A 57 7.07 -6.22 -13.94
N GLU A 58 8.03 -5.34 -13.66
CA GLU A 58 7.95 -4.47 -12.49
C GLU A 58 7.03 -3.28 -12.77
N GLN A 59 6.20 -2.94 -11.79
CA GLN A 59 5.23 -1.86 -11.84
C GLN A 59 5.13 -1.21 -10.45
N ILE A 60 4.88 0.10 -10.40
CA ILE A 60 4.60 0.81 -9.15
C ILE A 60 3.09 0.97 -8.98
N PHE A 61 2.58 0.61 -7.80
CA PHE A 61 1.18 0.79 -7.44
C PHE A 61 1.03 1.70 -6.22
N TYR A 62 -0.04 2.50 -6.24
CA TYR A 62 -0.58 3.11 -5.02
C TYR A 62 -1.63 2.16 -4.44
N GLY A 63 -1.26 1.41 -3.40
CA GLY A 63 -2.19 0.57 -2.64
C GLY A 63 -3.04 1.41 -1.70
N GLU A 64 -4.30 1.63 -2.06
CA GLU A 64 -5.28 2.33 -1.21
C GLU A 64 -6.10 1.33 -0.40
N PHE A 65 -6.11 1.48 0.93
CA PHE A 65 -6.79 0.58 1.86
C PHE A 65 -7.82 1.29 2.75
N ASP A 66 -7.87 2.62 2.73
CA ASP A 66 -8.84 3.45 3.46
C ASP A 66 -9.07 4.75 2.67
N GLY A 67 -9.83 4.60 1.58
CA GLY A 67 -9.99 5.58 0.51
C GLY A 67 -11.14 6.57 0.68
N ARG A 68 -11.73 7.00 -0.44
CA ARG A 68 -12.87 7.95 -0.52
C ARG A 68 -12.60 9.33 0.10
N ARG A 69 -11.34 9.69 0.28
CA ARG A 69 -10.84 10.99 0.71
C ARG A 69 -9.56 11.35 -0.04
N ARG A 70 -9.22 12.63 -0.14
CA ARG A 70 -8.00 13.07 -0.84
C ARG A 70 -6.77 12.64 -0.05
N LYS A 71 -5.92 11.81 -0.67
CA LYS A 71 -4.63 11.35 -0.15
C LYS A 71 -3.51 11.68 -1.14
N ARG A 72 -2.26 11.49 -0.74
CA ARG A 72 -1.08 11.94 -1.50
C ARG A 72 -0.02 10.86 -1.53
N VAL A 73 0.75 10.84 -2.62
CA VAL A 73 2.01 10.12 -2.76
C VAL A 73 3.11 11.15 -2.96
N LEU A 74 4.30 10.88 -2.42
CA LEU A 74 5.48 11.71 -2.62
C LEU A 74 6.46 10.96 -3.52
N VAL A 75 6.98 11.63 -4.55
CA VAL A 75 8.11 11.17 -5.35
C VAL A 75 9.29 12.10 -5.06
N LYS A 76 10.44 11.52 -4.72
CA LYS A 76 11.68 12.26 -4.49
C LYS A 76 12.79 11.58 -5.26
N ILE A 77 13.51 12.36 -6.08
CA ILE A 77 14.64 11.90 -6.88
C ILE A 77 15.89 12.64 -6.37
N ILE A 78 16.98 11.91 -6.26
CA ILE A 78 18.32 12.41 -5.95
C ILE A 78 19.29 11.76 -6.95
N GLY A 79 20.27 12.51 -7.43
CA GLY A 79 21.21 12.08 -8.46
C GLY A 79 21.65 13.25 -9.33
N ASP A 80 22.65 13.00 -10.18
CA ASP A 80 23.18 13.94 -11.17
C ASP A 80 22.82 13.50 -12.59
#